data_AF-A0A2M6UQK9-F1
#
_entry.id   AF-A0A2M6UQK9-F1
#
_cell.length_a   1.000
_cell.length_b   1.000
_cell.length_c   1.000
_cell.angle_alpha   90.00
_cell.angle_beta   90.00
_cell.angle_gamma   90.00
#
_symmetry.space_group_name_H-M   'P 1'
#
loop_
_entity.id
_entity.type
_entity.pdbx_description
1 polymer ?
#
loop_
_entity_poly.entity_id
_entity_poly.type
_entity_poly.pdbx_seq_one_letter_code
_entity_poly.pdbx_strand_id
1 'polypeptide(L)'
;MIRFLIKLSFFLFFIFVIISFFVANPSNNHSSNPKNNETTTSDVIIAFKEALNDLGKFCDRNKETCKVGKSFLSLLGERAYYGARAAYEYLGHILGNKNNIKDFP
;
A
#
# COMPACT_ATOMS: atom_id res chain seq x y z
N MET A 1 -20.18 -16.01 -7.28
CA MET A 1 -18.73 -15.85 -7.02
C MET A 1 -17.97 -15.31 -8.23
N ILE A 2 -18.18 -15.83 -9.46
CA ILE A 2 -17.51 -15.35 -10.69
C ILE A 2 -17.61 -13.83 -10.93
N ARG A 3 -18.76 -13.20 -10.64
CA ARG A 3 -18.96 -11.75 -10.87
C ARG A 3 -18.05 -10.86 -9.99
N PHE A 4 -17.71 -11.32 -8.79
CA PHE A 4 -16.78 -10.60 -7.90
C PHE A 4 -15.34 -10.71 -8.40
N LEU A 5 -14.94 -11.91 -8.85
CA LEU A 5 -13.60 -12.17 -9.38
C LEU A 5 -13.31 -11.35 -10.64
N ILE A 6 -14.28 -11.21 -11.54
CA ILE A 6 -14.14 -10.36 -12.74
C ILE A 6 -13.95 -8.90 -12.33
N LYS A 7 -14.75 -8.40 -11.38
CA LYS A 7 -14.68 -7.02 -10.92
C LYS A 7 -13.36 -6.72 -10.19
N LEU A 8 -12.87 -7.67 -9.39
CA LEU A 8 -11.58 -7.58 -8.71
C LEU A 8 -10.41 -7.65 -9.69
N SER A 9 -10.47 -8.56 -10.67
CA SER A 9 -9.45 -8.69 -11.72
C SER A 9 -9.32 -7.41 -12.54
N PHE A 10 -10.45 -6.83 -12.95
CA PHE A 10 -10.46 -5.57 -13.67
C PHE A 10 -9.91 -4.41 -12.83
N PHE A 11 -10.29 -4.36 -11.55
CA PHE A 11 -9.77 -3.35 -10.61
C PHE A 11 -8.26 -3.49 -10.39
N LEU A 12 -7.75 -4.72 -10.22
CA LEU A 12 -6.32 -4.98 -10.10
C LEU A 12 -5.57 -4.63 -11.39
N PHE A 13 -6.12 -4.96 -12.55
CA PHE A 13 -5.53 -4.59 -13.84
C PHE A 13 -5.36 -3.07 -13.96
N PHE A 14 -6.38 -2.29 -13.61
CA PHE A 14 -6.29 -0.83 -13.59
C PHE A 14 -5.21 -0.34 -12.62
N ILE A 15 -5.14 -0.89 -11.40
CA ILE A 15 -4.10 -0.55 -10.43
C ILE A 15 -2.70 -0.84 -10.97
N PHE A 16 -2.47 -2.00 -11.60
CA PHE A 16 -1.18 -2.34 -12.19
C PHE A 16 -0.80 -1.38 -13.33
N VAL A 17 -1.74 -1.05 -14.22
CA VAL A 17 -1.50 -0.08 -15.31
C VAL A 17 -1.13 1.29 -14.75
N ILE A 18 -1.82 1.76 -13.71
CA ILE A 18 -1.51 3.03 -13.04
C ILE A 18 -0.10 2.96 -12.44
N ILE A 19 0.24 1.91 -11.69
CA ILE A 19 1.57 1.73 -11.10
C ILE A 19 2.66 1.71 -12.18
N SER A 20 2.44 1.03 -13.31
CA SER A 20 3.40 1.02 -14.43
C SER A 20 3.66 2.41 -14.99
N PHE A 21 2.66 3.29 -15.04
CA PHE A 21 2.84 4.68 -15.50
C PHE A 21 3.70 5.51 -14.53
N PHE A 22 3.55 5.29 -13.22
CA PHE A 22 4.35 5.98 -12.21
C PHE A 22 5.77 5.41 -12.08
N VAL A 23 5.97 4.12 -12.32
CA VAL A 23 7.29 3.46 -12.27
C VAL A 23 8.13 3.73 -13.51
N ALA A 24 7.52 4.01 -14.67
CA ALA A 24 8.21 4.08 -15.96
C ALA A 24 8.91 5.41 -16.30
N ASN A 25 9.04 6.38 -15.38
CA ASN A 25 9.61 7.68 -15.74
C ASN A 25 10.82 8.09 -14.85
N PRO A 26 11.99 7.45 -14.99
CA PRO A 26 13.24 8.06 -14.54
C PRO A 26 13.51 9.27 -15.44
N SER A 27 13.37 10.46 -14.87
CA SER A 27 13.70 11.73 -15.52
C SER A 27 15.12 11.67 -16.11
N ASN A 28 15.16 11.64 -17.42
CA ASN A 28 16.32 11.64 -18.29
C ASN A 28 16.86 13.06 -18.44
N ASN A 29 17.53 13.60 -17.44
CA ASN A 29 18.28 14.85 -17.55
C ASN A 29 19.49 14.91 -16.59
N HIS A 30 20.40 13.94 -16.64
CA HIS A 30 21.82 14.22 -16.34
C HIS A 30 22.76 13.13 -16.90
N SER A 31 23.59 13.56 -17.85
CA SER A 31 24.89 13.03 -18.28
C SER A 31 25.34 11.63 -17.83
N SER A 32 25.50 10.76 -18.83
CA SER A 32 26.58 9.77 -18.98
C SER A 32 26.87 8.77 -17.84
N ASN A 33 26.18 7.63 -17.83
CA ASN A 33 26.77 6.27 -17.71
C ASN A 33 25.64 5.21 -17.87
N PRO A 34 25.77 4.16 -18.71
CA PRO A 34 24.84 3.04 -18.67
C PRO A 34 25.26 2.11 -17.53
N LYS A 35 24.97 2.50 -16.29
CA LYS A 35 25.19 1.64 -15.12
C LYS A 35 23.90 1.51 -14.33
N ASN A 36 23.23 0.37 -14.57
CA ASN A 36 22.44 -0.38 -13.61
C ASN A 36 21.59 0.46 -12.63
N ASN A 37 20.41 0.83 -13.10
CA ASN A 37 19.35 1.47 -12.33
C ASN A 37 18.67 0.44 -11.40
N GLU A 38 19.44 -0.33 -10.63
CA GLU A 38 18.88 -1.10 -9.52
C GLU A 38 18.67 -0.10 -8.39
N THR A 39 17.47 0.50 -8.33
CA THR A 39 17.02 1.21 -7.14
C THR A 39 17.11 0.23 -5.97
N THR A 40 18.07 0.45 -5.10
CA THR A 40 18.26 -0.44 -3.96
C THR A 40 17.19 -0.15 -2.92
N THR A 41 16.87 -1.14 -2.08
CA THR A 41 15.96 -0.93 -0.95
C THR A 41 16.42 0.22 -0.05
N SER A 42 17.74 0.46 0.03
CA SER A 42 18.32 1.58 0.76
C SER A 42 17.91 2.93 0.16
N ASP A 43 17.93 3.07 -1.17
CA ASP A 43 17.55 4.31 -1.85
C ASP A 43 16.09 4.68 -1.60
N VAL A 44 15.20 3.67 -1.58
CA VAL A 44 13.78 3.85 -1.27
C VAL A 44 13.60 4.34 0.17
N ILE A 45 14.32 3.74 1.13
CA ILE A 45 14.25 4.14 2.54
C ILE A 45 14.75 5.58 2.71
N ILE A 46 15.83 5.96 2.03
CA ILE A 46 16.38 7.32 2.08
C ILE A 46 15.37 8.32 1.51
N ALA A 47 14.82 8.06 0.32
CA ALA A 47 13.82 8.93 -0.30
C ALA A 47 12.56 9.08 0.57
N PHE A 48 12.10 7.99 1.17
CA PHE A 48 10.97 8.02 2.10
C PHE A 48 11.25 8.88 3.33
N LYS A 49 12.45 8.75 3.91
CA LYS A 49 12.87 9.60 5.04
C LYS A 49 12.90 11.08 4.65
N GLU A 50 13.38 11.40 3.46
CA GLU A 50 13.39 12.77 2.97
C GLU A 50 11.98 13.34 2.79
N ALA A 51 11.05 12.54 2.24
CA ALA A 51 9.64 12.92 2.14
C ALA A 51 9.00 13.16 3.51
N LEU A 52 9.33 12.34 4.53
CA LEU A 52 8.85 12.57 5.89
C LEU A 52 9.41 13.86 6.49
N ASN A 53 10.68 14.18 6.20
CA ASN A 53 11.28 15.43 6.64
C ASN A 53 10.58 16.64 5.99
N ASP A 54 10.25 16.56 4.71
CA ASP A 54 9.50 17.61 4.02
C ASP A 54 8.07 17.75 4.55
N LEU A 55 7.41 16.63 4.83
CA LEU A 55 6.11 16.63 5.51
C LEU A 55 6.18 17.29 6.89
N GLY A 56 7.25 17.08 7.64
CA GLY A 56 7.52 17.77 8.91
C GLY A 56 7.59 19.28 8.73
N LYS A 57 8.42 19.76 7.79
CA LYS A 57 8.52 21.18 7.44
C LYS A 57 7.20 21.76 6.94
N PHE A 58 6.40 20.98 6.23
CA PHE A 58 5.06 21.37 5.80
C PHE A 58 4.12 21.57 7.00
N CYS A 59 4.17 20.66 7.98
CA CYS A 59 3.38 20.75 9.20
C CYS A 59 3.79 21.91 10.10
N ASP A 60 5.08 22.29 10.13
CA ASP A 60 5.54 23.49 10.83
C ASP A 60 4.86 24.75 10.30
N ARG A 61 4.67 24.82 8.96
CA ARG A 61 4.00 25.95 8.28
C ARG A 61 2.47 25.86 8.32
N ASN A 62 1.91 24.65 8.35
CA ASN A 62 0.46 24.39 8.21
C ASN A 62 -0.09 23.50 9.34
N LYS A 63 -0.05 24.02 10.58
CA LYS A 63 -0.38 23.24 11.79
C LYS A 63 -1.79 22.67 11.79
N GLU A 64 -2.80 23.43 11.38
CA GLU A 64 -4.20 22.95 11.37
C GLU A 64 -4.41 21.82 10.36
N THR A 65 -3.80 21.90 9.16
CA THR A 65 -3.85 20.82 8.17
C THR A 65 -3.28 19.52 8.73
N CYS A 66 -2.15 19.60 9.43
CA CYS A 66 -1.50 18.43 10.02
C CYS A 66 -2.33 17.87 11.19
N LYS A 67 -2.97 18.71 12.00
CA LYS A 67 -3.87 18.31 13.10
C LYS A 67 -5.12 17.59 12.61
N VAL A 68 -5.77 18.14 11.57
CA VAL A 68 -6.93 17.50 10.93
C VAL A 68 -6.50 16.21 10.24
N GLY A 69 -5.41 16.22 9.49
CA GLY A 69 -4.85 15.05 8.82
C GLY A 69 -4.52 13.91 9.80
N LYS A 70 -3.88 14.21 10.93
CA LYS A 70 -3.61 13.24 12.01
C LYS A 70 -4.91 12.60 12.53
N SER A 71 -5.93 13.41 12.79
CA SER A 71 -7.21 12.94 13.30
C SER A 71 -7.93 12.05 12.29
N PHE A 72 -7.92 12.46 11.02
CA PHE A 72 -8.46 11.69 9.90
C PHE A 72 -7.74 10.35 9.72
N LEU A 73 -6.40 10.34 9.68
CA LEU A 73 -5.60 9.13 9.53
C LEU A 73 -5.78 8.18 10.72
N SER A 74 -5.92 8.69 11.94
CA SER A 74 -6.20 7.87 13.12
C SER A 74 -7.53 7.13 12.99
N LEU A 75 -8.59 7.83 12.61
CA LEU A 75 -9.92 7.24 12.40
C LEU A 75 -9.91 6.23 11.25
N LEU A 76 -9.23 6.56 10.15
CA LEU A 76 -9.11 5.67 9.00
C LEU A 76 -8.31 4.41 9.35
N GLY A 77 -7.24 4.55 10.13
CA GLY A 77 -6.42 3.44 10.62
C GLY A 77 -7.20 2.50 11.54
N GLU A 78 -8.00 3.03 12.45
CA GLU A 78 -8.87 2.23 13.31
C GLU A 78 -9.85 1.39 12.47
N ARG A 79 -10.51 1.99 11.49
CA ARG A 79 -11.42 1.28 10.58
C ARG A 79 -10.71 0.23 9.73
N ALA A 80 -9.52 0.56 9.22
CA ALA A 80 -8.69 -0.39 8.47
C ALA A 80 -8.29 -1.59 9.34
N TYR A 81 -7.91 -1.36 10.60
CA TYR A 81 -7.59 -2.41 11.56
C TYR A 81 -8.78 -3.32 11.84
N TYR A 82 -9.95 -2.78 12.14
CA TYR A 82 -11.17 -3.59 12.34
C TYR A 82 -11.56 -4.37 11.09
N GLY A 83 -11.45 -3.77 9.90
CA GLY A 83 -11.70 -4.45 8.64
C GLY A 83 -10.72 -5.61 8.40
N ALA A 84 -9.43 -5.40 8.67
CA ALA A 84 -8.43 -6.45 8.58
C ALA A 84 -8.72 -7.59 9.55
N ARG A 85 -9.05 -7.26 10.81
CA ARG A 85 -9.41 -8.25 11.83
C ARG A 85 -10.62 -9.09 11.41
N ALA A 86 -11.70 -8.47 10.95
CA ALA A 86 -12.88 -9.18 10.49
C ALA A 86 -12.56 -10.12 9.31
N ALA A 87 -11.73 -9.68 8.36
CA ALA A 87 -11.28 -10.52 7.26
C ALA A 87 -10.44 -11.71 7.74
N TYR A 88 -9.50 -11.50 8.67
CA TYR A 88 -8.69 -12.57 9.26
C TYR A 88 -9.53 -13.58 10.03
N GLU A 89 -10.49 -13.13 10.84
CA GLU A 89 -11.39 -14.01 11.58
C GLU A 89 -12.25 -14.86 10.62
N TYR A 90 -12.79 -14.26 9.55
CA TYR A 90 -13.54 -14.98 8.53
C TYR A 90 -12.69 -16.02 7.78
N LEU A 91 -11.47 -15.64 7.38
CA LEU A 91 -10.54 -16.58 6.74
C LEU A 91 -10.15 -17.70 7.70
N GLY A 92 -9.89 -17.39 8.97
CA GLY A 92 -9.61 -18.37 10.02
C GLY A 92 -10.74 -19.38 10.17
N HIS A 93 -11.99 -18.93 10.17
CA HIS A 93 -13.16 -19.81 10.25
C HIS A 93 -13.25 -20.75 9.03
N ILE A 94 -13.08 -20.24 7.81
CA ILE A 94 -13.16 -21.06 6.60
C ILE A 94 -12.01 -22.07 6.50
N LEU A 95 -10.78 -21.63 6.77
CA LEU A 95 -9.60 -22.45 6.64
C LEU A 95 -9.49 -23.47 7.79
N GLY A 96 -9.87 -23.08 9.00
CA GLY A 96 -9.95 -23.98 10.15
C GLY A 96 -11.02 -25.05 9.99
N ASN A 97 -12.19 -24.71 9.46
CA ASN A 97 -13.27 -25.69 9.21
C ASN A 97 -12.88 -26.74 8.15
N LYS A 98 -12.01 -26.40 7.19
CA LYS A 98 -11.54 -27.34 6.16
C LYS A 98 -10.63 -28.44 6.71
N ASN A 99 -9.97 -28.21 7.85
CA ASN A 99 -9.07 -29.19 8.47
C ASN A 99 -9.85 -30.26 9.25
N ASN A 100 -11.00 -29.91 9.86
CA ASN A 100 -11.84 -30.85 10.60
C ASN A 100 -12.68 -31.81 9.73
N ILE A 101 -12.76 -31.57 8.42
CA ILE A 101 -13.51 -32.43 7.46
C ILE A 101 -12.62 -33.52 6.84
N LYS A 102 -11.29 -33.43 7.00
CA LYS A 102 -10.35 -34.46 6.52
C LYS A 102 -10.05 -35.56 7.53
N ASP A 103 -10.55 -35.44 8.76
CA ASP A 103 -10.30 -36.38 9.86
C ASP A 103 -11.53 -37.23 10.25
N PHE A 104 -12.54 -37.33 9.38
CA PHE A 104 -13.65 -38.27 9.59
C PHE A 104 -13.41 -39.55 8.79
N PRO A 105 -13.28 -40.74 9.43
CA PRO A 105 -13.21 -42.03 8.73
C PRO A 105 -14.54 -42.39 8.05
#